data_AF-A0A4U9XKY1-F1
#
_entry.id   AF-A0A4U9XKY1-F1
#
_cell.length_a   1.000
_cell.length_b   1.000
_cell.length_c   1.000
_cell.angle_alpha   90.00
_cell.angle_beta   90.00
_cell.angle_gamma   90.00
#
_symmetry.space_group_name_H-M   'P 1'
#
loop_
_entity.id
_entity.type
_entity.pdbx_description
1 polymer ?
#
loop_
_entity_poly.entity_id
_entity_poly.type
_entity_poly.pdbx_seq_one_letter_code
_entity_poly.pdbx_strand_id
1 'polypeptide(L)'
;MKKILFVSPTGTLDNGAEIAITNLMVFLSENNVRVYNVIPKTEHSTSDHYVQKMEQHNIKLYPLQFKNWWWESAPGVKQGHEEERAVYYQQYIYEIRKIISDEEIDIVISNTVNVFQGAVAAMCEQVKHYWLIHEFPLEEFKYYEDFIPFIENVSDKVFAVQGKLTDYIRAYFSNPDKLESFVPFADLQTELTLKKGSKNRIISISRINENKNQLELLEAYAQLPEPRPDLIFIGDWDKDYKEKCDSFIKNQQLANVSFTGHQDNPWENVQDKDILVLNSKMETFGLVYVEALLQGVPVLTSNNYGYQSVKNYFDFGLTYSLGDINGLVQKLSEMMAHYSDYQKEAKEHIEAIAKKYTRETSYQSIFTAIFDQETAPLGSSSSWLAPLSPLLGAFKPHNMFSPANNKDKITIYYRTDDEAWSEERTLSFTLKETDKFVFSVPDKTVMLRLDMSEIPSYYDSIELTHLETKTELLPNRLTGHESNGSYYFDHLDPQMEYNISFYREKTFHLSYQLANLENYFSESFLPHKLVKKLANLEVKQKDMCLVEIENNSLRERNQVIQEQLEEMVYRYNSVTHSRRWIIPTKIIDFLRRNK
;
A
#
# COMPACT_ATOMS: atom_id res chain seq x y z
N MET A 1 -9.01 -25.40 -22.08
CA MET A 1 -8.08 -25.21 -20.95
C MET A 1 -8.57 -24.01 -20.19
N LYS A 2 -8.85 -24.10 -18.88
CA LYS A 2 -9.30 -22.94 -18.10
C LYS A 2 -8.14 -21.95 -17.92
N LYS A 3 -8.42 -20.66 -17.93
CA LYS A 3 -7.47 -19.56 -17.72
C LYS A 3 -7.81 -18.86 -16.41
N ILE A 4 -6.87 -18.86 -15.46
CA ILE A 4 -7.09 -18.31 -14.11
C ILE A 4 -6.07 -17.22 -13.84
N LEU A 5 -6.55 -16.07 -13.36
CA LEU A 5 -5.73 -14.94 -12.93
C LEU A 5 -5.70 -14.85 -11.41
N PHE A 6 -4.52 -14.97 -10.82
CA PHE A 6 -4.28 -14.69 -9.41
C PHE A 6 -3.90 -13.22 -9.21
N VAL A 7 -4.29 -12.67 -8.08
CA VAL A 7 -3.80 -11.37 -7.58
C VAL A 7 -3.13 -11.63 -6.23
N SER A 8 -1.80 -11.63 -6.21
CA SER A 8 -1.02 -11.91 -5.01
C SER A 8 -0.78 -10.64 -4.16
N PRO A 9 -0.61 -10.78 -2.83
CA PRO A 9 -0.37 -9.65 -1.94
C PRO A 9 1.08 -9.13 -1.98
N THR A 10 2.07 -9.97 -2.32
CA THR A 10 3.49 -9.58 -2.24
C THR A 10 4.34 -10.05 -3.42
N GLY A 11 4.09 -11.25 -3.96
CA GLY A 11 4.96 -11.84 -4.99
C GLY A 11 6.31 -12.32 -4.47
N THR A 12 6.35 -12.88 -3.25
CA THR A 12 7.57 -13.32 -2.54
C THR A 12 7.42 -14.74 -2.00
N LEU A 13 8.38 -15.26 -1.22
CA LEU A 13 8.24 -16.57 -0.53
C LEU A 13 8.54 -16.46 0.98
N ASP A 14 8.27 -15.30 1.57
CA ASP A 14 8.65 -14.98 2.95
C ASP A 14 7.57 -15.31 4.00
N ASN A 15 6.35 -15.62 3.55
CA ASN A 15 5.20 -15.85 4.43
C ASN A 15 4.36 -17.06 3.97
N GLY A 16 3.63 -17.65 4.93
CA GLY A 16 2.88 -18.89 4.71
C GLY A 16 1.71 -18.77 3.74
N ALA A 17 1.08 -17.60 3.63
CA ALA A 17 0.00 -17.38 2.68
C ALA A 17 0.51 -17.38 1.23
N GLU A 18 1.64 -16.71 0.99
CA GLU A 18 2.29 -16.64 -0.33
C GLU A 18 2.92 -17.99 -0.73
N ILE A 19 3.46 -18.76 0.22
CA ILE A 19 3.89 -20.16 -0.02
C ILE A 19 2.69 -21.03 -0.43
N ALA A 20 1.59 -20.96 0.32
CA ALA A 20 0.40 -21.78 0.08
C ALA A 20 -0.25 -21.49 -1.29
N ILE A 21 -0.34 -20.21 -1.69
CA ILE A 21 -0.89 -19.84 -3.00
C ILE A 21 0.05 -20.22 -4.14
N THR A 22 1.37 -20.11 -3.92
CA THR A 22 2.37 -20.54 -4.92
C THR A 22 2.20 -22.02 -5.24
N ASN A 23 2.05 -22.87 -4.23
CA ASN A 23 1.86 -24.30 -4.44
C ASN A 23 0.50 -24.61 -5.09
N LEU A 24 -0.54 -23.81 -4.84
CA LEU A 24 -1.83 -23.93 -5.52
C LEU A 24 -1.70 -23.58 -7.01
N MET A 25 -1.04 -22.48 -7.35
CA MET A 25 -0.81 -22.08 -8.74
C MET A 25 0.00 -23.14 -9.50
N VAL A 26 1.05 -23.69 -8.87
CA VAL A 26 1.83 -24.81 -9.42
C VAL A 26 0.95 -26.03 -9.66
N PHE A 27 0.16 -26.44 -8.66
CA PHE A 27 -0.75 -27.58 -8.78
C PHE A 27 -1.77 -27.41 -9.91
N LEU A 28 -2.35 -26.21 -10.06
CA LEU A 28 -3.29 -25.93 -11.14
C LEU A 28 -2.61 -25.96 -12.51
N SER A 29 -1.41 -25.40 -12.63
CA SER A 29 -0.63 -25.45 -13.87
C SER A 29 -0.33 -26.89 -14.32
N GLU A 30 0.04 -27.76 -13.37
CA GLU A 30 0.27 -29.18 -13.60
C GLU A 30 -1.02 -29.94 -13.99
N ASN A 31 -2.18 -29.43 -13.60
CA ASN A 31 -3.51 -30.00 -13.89
C ASN A 31 -4.23 -29.32 -15.07
N ASN A 32 -3.48 -28.90 -16.10
CA ASN A 32 -4.01 -28.37 -17.36
C ASN A 32 -4.88 -27.10 -17.18
N VAL A 33 -4.44 -26.20 -16.30
CA VAL A 33 -4.96 -24.83 -16.17
C VAL A 33 -3.87 -23.86 -16.62
N ARG A 34 -4.24 -22.84 -17.41
CA ARG A 34 -3.33 -21.74 -17.71
C ARG A 34 -3.38 -20.72 -16.59
N VAL A 35 -2.27 -20.57 -15.88
CA VAL A 35 -2.20 -19.68 -14.72
C VAL A 35 -1.47 -18.39 -15.06
N TYR A 36 -2.11 -17.29 -14.67
CA TYR A 36 -1.60 -15.93 -14.74
C TYR A 36 -1.56 -15.37 -13.32
N ASN A 37 -0.60 -14.50 -13.02
CA ASN A 37 -0.52 -13.90 -11.69
C ASN A 37 -0.07 -12.43 -11.75
N VAL A 38 -0.87 -11.57 -11.15
CA VAL A 38 -0.56 -10.15 -10.95
C VAL A 38 0.13 -10.00 -9.61
N ILE A 39 1.32 -9.43 -9.61
CA ILE A 39 2.13 -9.21 -8.42
C ILE A 39 2.48 -7.72 -8.27
N PRO A 40 2.50 -7.19 -7.03
CA PRO A 40 3.08 -5.88 -6.79
C PRO A 40 4.60 -5.96 -7.05
N LYS A 41 5.13 -5.03 -7.86
CA LYS A 41 6.57 -4.99 -8.16
C LYS A 41 7.34 -4.53 -6.92
N THR A 42 7.87 -5.48 -6.16
CA THR A 42 8.62 -5.26 -4.92
C THR A 42 10.09 -5.63 -5.09
N GLU A 43 10.98 -4.92 -4.39
CA GLU A 43 12.37 -5.33 -4.21
C GLU A 43 12.47 -6.12 -2.89
N HIS A 44 12.43 -7.45 -2.99
CA HIS A 44 12.60 -8.35 -1.83
C HIS A 44 13.61 -9.46 -2.15
N SER A 45 14.30 -9.97 -1.14
CA SER A 45 15.37 -10.97 -1.30
C SER A 45 14.89 -12.29 -1.92
N THR A 46 13.61 -12.61 -1.75
CA THR A 46 12.99 -13.83 -2.29
C THR A 46 12.22 -13.61 -3.60
N SER A 47 12.14 -12.37 -4.12
CA SER A 47 11.40 -12.07 -5.35
C SER A 47 11.97 -12.81 -6.57
N ASP A 48 13.30 -12.92 -6.68
CA ASP A 48 13.94 -13.65 -7.79
C ASP A 48 13.61 -15.15 -7.76
N HIS A 49 13.65 -15.76 -6.56
CA HIS A 49 13.29 -17.16 -6.36
C HIS A 49 11.82 -17.41 -6.68
N TYR A 50 10.94 -16.48 -6.29
CA TYR A 50 9.52 -16.54 -6.64
C TYR A 50 9.33 -16.50 -8.16
N VAL A 51 9.93 -15.53 -8.85
CA VAL A 51 9.83 -15.40 -10.31
C VAL A 51 10.34 -16.67 -11.01
N GLN A 52 11.50 -17.18 -10.62
CA GLN A 52 12.05 -18.42 -11.16
C GLN A 52 11.11 -19.61 -10.96
N LYS A 53 10.52 -19.76 -9.76
CA LYS A 53 9.55 -20.84 -9.49
C LYS A 53 8.31 -20.71 -10.38
N MET A 54 7.80 -19.50 -10.61
CA MET A 54 6.63 -19.29 -11.49
C MET A 54 6.95 -19.61 -12.95
N GLU A 55 8.11 -19.15 -13.45
CA GLU A 55 8.56 -19.42 -14.82
C GLU A 55 8.76 -20.92 -15.08
N GLN A 56 9.37 -21.64 -14.14
CA GLN A 56 9.57 -23.10 -14.22
C GLN A 56 8.26 -23.88 -14.41
N HIS A 57 7.17 -23.39 -13.82
CA HIS A 57 5.84 -24.00 -13.91
C HIS A 57 4.93 -23.34 -14.95
N ASN A 58 5.47 -22.61 -15.93
CA ASN A 58 4.72 -21.96 -17.02
C ASN A 58 3.62 -20.98 -16.56
N ILE A 59 3.81 -20.36 -15.39
CA ILE A 59 2.89 -19.35 -14.82
C ILE A 59 3.33 -17.98 -15.35
N LYS A 60 2.42 -17.26 -16.01
CA LYS A 60 2.74 -15.95 -16.59
C LYS A 60 2.55 -14.83 -15.55
N LEU A 61 3.61 -14.08 -15.29
CA LEU A 61 3.61 -12.98 -14.32
C LEU A 61 3.30 -11.62 -14.96
N TYR A 62 2.53 -10.79 -14.25
CA TYR A 62 2.29 -9.37 -14.54
C TYR A 62 2.69 -8.51 -13.33
N PRO A 63 3.95 -8.03 -13.29
CA PRO A 63 4.38 -7.13 -12.24
C PRO A 63 3.78 -5.73 -12.46
N LEU A 64 3.03 -5.23 -11.49
CA LEU A 64 2.48 -3.87 -11.51
C LEU A 64 3.25 -2.96 -10.55
N GLN A 65 3.65 -1.78 -11.04
CA GLN A 65 4.14 -0.74 -10.14
C GLN A 65 2.99 -0.24 -9.27
N PHE A 66 3.26 0.04 -8.00
CA PHE A 66 2.24 0.43 -7.04
C PHE A 66 2.80 1.43 -6.03
N LYS A 67 1.89 2.22 -5.44
CA LYS A 67 2.15 3.12 -4.31
C LYS A 67 1.69 2.50 -2.99
N ASN A 68 0.44 2.05 -2.96
CA ASN A 68 -0.13 1.20 -1.91
C ASN A 68 -0.90 0.05 -2.59
N TRP A 69 -0.74 -1.18 -2.10
CA TRP A 69 -1.30 -2.38 -2.74
C TRP A 69 -2.50 -2.97 -1.98
N TRP A 70 -2.52 -2.84 -0.65
CA TRP A 70 -3.61 -3.35 0.17
C TRP A 70 -4.72 -2.32 0.35
N TRP A 71 -5.84 -2.72 0.96
CA TRP A 71 -6.92 -1.79 1.35
C TRP A 71 -6.41 -0.52 2.02
N GLU A 72 -7.15 0.57 1.81
CA GLU A 72 -6.86 1.84 2.48
C GLU A 72 -6.93 1.71 4.00
N SER A 73 -7.85 0.89 4.54
CA SER A 73 -7.96 0.59 5.97
C SER A 73 -6.91 -0.40 6.50
N ALA A 74 -6.16 -1.07 5.62
CA ALA A 74 -5.14 -2.02 6.06
C ALA A 74 -4.01 -1.29 6.82
N PRO A 75 -3.44 -1.90 7.86
CA PRO A 75 -2.31 -1.33 8.60
C PRO A 75 -1.09 -1.18 7.68
N GLY A 76 -0.20 -0.23 8.03
CA GLY A 76 1.04 0.03 7.30
C GLY A 76 1.19 1.47 6.82
N VAL A 77 2.36 1.77 6.28
CA VAL A 77 2.70 3.13 5.83
C VAL A 77 1.93 3.45 4.55
N LYS A 78 1.04 4.46 4.63
CA LYS A 78 0.34 5.03 3.48
C LYS A 78 1.25 6.04 2.80
N GLN A 79 1.54 5.83 1.53
CA GLN A 79 2.40 6.71 0.76
C GLN A 79 1.56 7.78 0.06
N GLY A 80 2.06 9.01 0.01
CA GLY A 80 1.37 10.12 -0.65
C GLY A 80 0.06 10.54 0.04
N HIS A 81 -0.77 11.26 -0.70
CA HIS A 81 -2.08 11.72 -0.24
C HIS A 81 -3.18 10.72 -0.61
N GLU A 82 -4.33 10.82 0.05
CA GLU A 82 -5.45 9.88 -0.12
C GLU A 82 -6.00 9.90 -1.55
N GLU A 83 -6.17 11.09 -2.13
CA GLU A 83 -6.65 11.29 -3.50
C GLU A 83 -5.70 10.65 -4.51
N GLU A 84 -4.40 10.71 -4.22
CA GLU A 84 -3.39 10.09 -5.05
C GLU A 84 -3.48 8.57 -5.00
N ARG A 85 -3.60 7.98 -3.80
CA ARG A 85 -3.80 6.54 -3.62
C ARG A 85 -5.08 6.05 -4.28
N ALA A 86 -6.17 6.82 -4.20
CA ALA A 86 -7.43 6.50 -4.87
C ALA A 86 -7.24 6.36 -6.38
N VAL A 87 -6.48 7.26 -7.00
CA VAL A 87 -6.16 7.20 -8.44
C VAL A 87 -5.31 5.97 -8.77
N TYR A 88 -4.35 5.60 -7.91
CA TYR A 88 -3.59 4.36 -8.09
C TYR A 88 -4.47 3.10 -7.98
N TYR A 89 -5.40 3.04 -7.02
CA TYR A 89 -6.33 1.92 -6.95
C TYR A 89 -7.16 1.78 -8.23
N GLN A 90 -7.61 2.90 -8.82
CA GLN A 90 -8.29 2.91 -10.12
C GLN A 90 -7.40 2.37 -11.24
N GLN A 91 -6.11 2.75 -11.25
CA GLN A 91 -5.15 2.26 -12.24
C GLN A 91 -4.94 0.75 -12.13
N TYR A 92 -4.76 0.20 -10.92
CA TYR A 92 -4.55 -1.25 -10.77
C TYR A 92 -5.76 -2.03 -11.26
N ILE A 93 -6.97 -1.56 -10.93
CA ILE A 93 -8.21 -2.16 -11.42
C ILE A 93 -8.23 -2.11 -12.95
N TYR A 94 -7.89 -0.98 -13.57
CA TYR A 94 -7.80 -0.87 -15.03
C TYR A 94 -6.81 -1.86 -15.67
N GLU A 95 -5.59 -1.95 -15.15
CA GLU A 95 -4.58 -2.87 -15.68
C GLU A 95 -5.01 -4.34 -15.51
N ILE A 96 -5.61 -4.70 -14.37
CA ILE A 96 -6.14 -6.05 -14.14
C ILE A 96 -7.32 -6.34 -15.09
N ARG A 97 -8.25 -5.41 -15.29
CA ARG A 97 -9.35 -5.55 -16.26
C ARG A 97 -8.83 -5.78 -17.68
N LYS A 98 -7.78 -5.03 -18.07
CA LYS A 98 -7.12 -5.22 -19.35
C LYS A 98 -6.52 -6.62 -19.48
N ILE A 99 -5.84 -7.12 -18.45
CA ILE A 99 -5.31 -8.50 -18.44
C ILE A 99 -6.45 -9.53 -18.54
N ILE A 100 -7.55 -9.33 -17.82
CA ILE A 100 -8.74 -10.18 -17.90
C ILE A 100 -9.26 -10.27 -19.34
N SER A 101 -9.36 -9.13 -20.02
CA SER A 101 -9.84 -9.06 -21.41
C SER A 101 -8.83 -9.64 -22.41
N ASP A 102 -7.57 -9.19 -22.36
CA ASP A 102 -6.51 -9.57 -23.32
C ASP A 102 -6.20 -11.07 -23.27
N GLU A 103 -6.22 -11.67 -22.08
CA GLU A 103 -5.93 -13.09 -21.90
C GLU A 103 -7.20 -13.96 -21.90
N GLU A 104 -8.40 -13.37 -21.95
CA GLU A 104 -9.71 -14.05 -21.87
C GLU A 104 -9.83 -14.91 -20.59
N ILE A 105 -9.60 -14.30 -19.44
CA ILE A 105 -9.60 -14.99 -18.14
C ILE A 105 -10.99 -15.53 -17.78
N ASP A 106 -11.06 -16.79 -17.35
CA ASP A 106 -12.31 -17.44 -16.93
C ASP A 106 -12.64 -17.20 -15.44
N ILE A 107 -11.61 -17.13 -14.59
CA ILE A 107 -11.74 -16.98 -13.13
C ILE A 107 -10.61 -16.07 -12.61
N VAL A 108 -10.95 -15.13 -11.75
CA VAL A 108 -9.98 -14.32 -10.99
C VAL A 108 -9.96 -14.79 -9.53
N ILE A 109 -8.77 -14.93 -8.95
CA ILE A 109 -8.58 -15.35 -7.56
C ILE A 109 -7.79 -14.28 -6.80
N SER A 110 -8.43 -13.64 -5.82
CA SER A 110 -7.75 -12.72 -4.88
C SER A 110 -7.14 -13.51 -3.73
N ASN A 111 -5.84 -13.35 -3.49
CA ASN A 111 -5.14 -14.07 -2.43
C ASN A 111 -4.87 -13.19 -1.21
N THR A 112 -5.28 -13.65 -0.02
CA THR A 112 -5.38 -12.89 1.24
C THR A 112 -6.52 -11.89 1.26
N VAL A 113 -6.94 -11.51 2.46
CA VAL A 113 -8.01 -10.52 2.62
C VAL A 113 -7.62 -9.11 2.16
N ASN A 114 -6.32 -8.84 2.07
CA ASN A 114 -5.77 -7.51 1.83
C ASN A 114 -5.96 -6.98 0.39
N VAL A 115 -6.16 -7.87 -0.60
CA VAL A 115 -6.14 -7.53 -2.04
C VAL A 115 -7.53 -7.60 -2.67
N PHE A 116 -8.08 -6.42 -3.00
CA PHE A 116 -9.44 -6.27 -3.48
C PHE A 116 -9.56 -5.99 -4.97
N GLN A 117 -8.47 -5.57 -5.60
CA GLN A 117 -8.45 -5.07 -6.97
C GLN A 117 -8.92 -6.15 -7.95
N GLY A 118 -8.53 -7.42 -7.72
CA GLY A 118 -8.97 -8.57 -8.51
C GLY A 118 -10.48 -8.78 -8.47
N ALA A 119 -11.10 -8.65 -7.30
CA ALA A 119 -12.54 -8.81 -7.13
C ALA A 119 -13.32 -7.71 -7.86
N VAL A 120 -12.89 -6.46 -7.71
CA VAL A 120 -13.52 -5.33 -8.40
C VAL A 120 -13.37 -5.46 -9.91
N ALA A 121 -12.17 -5.81 -10.39
CA ALA A 121 -11.91 -5.99 -11.82
C ALA A 121 -12.72 -7.14 -12.43
N ALA A 122 -12.77 -8.29 -11.76
CA ALA A 122 -13.52 -9.46 -12.21
C ALA A 122 -15.01 -9.14 -12.39
N MET A 123 -15.62 -8.49 -11.40
CA MET A 123 -17.03 -8.13 -11.46
C MET A 123 -17.31 -7.01 -12.48
N CYS A 124 -16.36 -6.09 -12.75
CA CYS A 124 -16.48 -5.12 -13.85
C CYS A 124 -16.52 -5.80 -15.24
N GLU A 125 -15.74 -6.87 -15.41
CA GLU A 125 -15.67 -7.67 -16.64
C GLU A 125 -16.65 -8.85 -16.65
N GLN A 126 -17.48 -8.98 -15.62
CA GLN A 126 -18.44 -10.09 -15.44
C GLN A 126 -17.77 -11.48 -15.47
N VAL A 127 -16.56 -11.59 -14.92
CA VAL A 127 -15.79 -12.82 -14.76
C VAL A 127 -15.96 -13.36 -13.35
N LYS A 128 -15.93 -14.70 -13.21
CA LYS A 128 -16.06 -15.35 -11.89
C LYS A 128 -14.91 -14.91 -10.97
N HIS A 129 -15.23 -14.68 -9.71
CA HIS A 129 -14.26 -14.30 -8.69
C HIS A 129 -14.28 -15.23 -7.49
N TYR A 130 -13.10 -15.73 -7.09
CA TYR A 130 -12.90 -16.43 -5.83
C TYR A 130 -11.96 -15.64 -4.91
N TRP A 131 -12.25 -15.66 -3.61
CA TRP A 131 -11.41 -15.01 -2.60
C TRP A 131 -10.79 -16.03 -1.66
N LEU A 132 -9.48 -15.99 -1.45
CA LEU A 132 -8.78 -16.81 -0.46
C LEU A 132 -8.44 -15.98 0.78
N ILE A 133 -8.90 -16.40 1.96
CA ILE A 133 -8.67 -15.70 3.23
C ILE A 133 -7.74 -16.55 4.11
N HIS A 134 -6.62 -15.94 4.52
CA HIS A 134 -5.59 -16.58 5.34
C HIS A 134 -5.49 -15.98 6.75
N GLU A 135 -6.20 -14.88 7.01
CA GLU A 135 -6.06 -14.08 8.20
C GLU A 135 -7.33 -14.17 9.05
N PHE A 136 -7.21 -14.11 10.38
CA PHE A 136 -8.35 -13.87 11.27
C PHE A 136 -8.68 -12.38 11.29
N PRO A 137 -9.95 -11.96 11.47
CA PRO A 137 -10.32 -10.55 11.60
C PRO A 137 -10.03 -10.07 13.03
N LEU A 138 -8.79 -10.22 13.46
CA LEU A 138 -8.30 -9.87 14.79
C LEU A 138 -7.09 -8.94 14.66
N GLU A 139 -6.84 -8.16 15.70
CA GLU A 139 -5.67 -7.27 15.79
C GLU A 139 -5.51 -6.41 14.53
N GLU A 140 -4.40 -6.55 13.81
CA GLU A 140 -4.04 -5.76 12.64
C GLU A 140 -4.97 -6.01 11.43
N PHE A 141 -5.67 -7.16 11.41
CA PHE A 141 -6.63 -7.53 10.36
C PHE A 141 -8.08 -7.26 10.77
N LYS A 142 -8.34 -6.73 11.96
CA LYS A 142 -9.73 -6.48 12.42
C LYS A 142 -10.55 -5.62 11.45
N TYR A 143 -9.89 -4.71 10.73
CA TYR A 143 -10.53 -3.79 9.80
C TYR A 143 -11.37 -4.49 8.73
N TYR A 144 -11.03 -5.73 8.32
CA TYR A 144 -11.76 -6.39 7.23
C TYR A 144 -13.07 -7.02 7.68
N GLU A 145 -13.34 -7.12 8.98
CA GLU A 145 -14.64 -7.54 9.52
C GLU A 145 -15.78 -6.72 8.87
N ASP A 146 -15.57 -5.41 8.72
CA ASP A 146 -16.50 -4.48 8.07
C ASP A 146 -16.62 -4.69 6.55
N PHE A 147 -15.62 -5.33 5.93
CA PHE A 147 -15.58 -5.63 4.49
C PHE A 147 -16.08 -7.04 4.15
N ILE A 148 -16.37 -7.91 5.12
CA ILE A 148 -16.90 -9.26 4.85
C ILE A 148 -18.18 -9.22 3.99
N PRO A 149 -19.18 -8.35 4.26
CA PRO A 149 -20.37 -8.26 3.41
C PRO A 149 -20.04 -7.86 1.96
N PHE A 150 -19.04 -7.00 1.78
CA PHE A 150 -18.54 -6.65 0.45
C PHE A 150 -17.88 -7.85 -0.22
N ILE A 151 -16.95 -8.54 0.46
CA ILE A 151 -16.26 -9.74 -0.03
C ILE A 151 -17.27 -10.81 -0.45
N GLU A 152 -18.27 -11.08 0.39
CA GLU A 152 -19.36 -12.02 0.10
C GLU A 152 -20.17 -11.60 -1.14
N ASN A 153 -20.41 -10.30 -1.32
CA ASN A 153 -21.18 -9.79 -2.45
C ASN A 153 -20.43 -9.89 -3.77
N VAL A 154 -19.14 -9.54 -3.80
CA VAL A 154 -18.32 -9.49 -5.03
C VAL A 154 -17.72 -10.83 -5.43
N SER A 155 -17.67 -11.81 -4.52
CA SER A 155 -17.11 -13.14 -4.80
C SER A 155 -18.21 -14.16 -5.10
N ASP A 156 -17.98 -15.03 -6.08
CA ASP A 156 -18.82 -16.20 -6.32
C ASP A 156 -18.63 -17.26 -5.22
N LYS A 157 -17.37 -17.44 -4.78
CA LYS A 157 -16.98 -18.30 -3.66
C LYS A 157 -15.88 -17.65 -2.83
N VAL A 158 -15.88 -17.90 -1.55
CA VAL A 158 -14.83 -17.52 -0.61
C VAL A 158 -14.28 -18.79 0.03
N PHE A 159 -12.96 -18.95 0.01
CA PHE A 159 -12.27 -20.05 0.65
C PHE A 159 -11.44 -19.51 1.80
N ALA A 160 -11.71 -19.99 3.02
CA ALA A 160 -10.92 -19.66 4.19
C ALA A 160 -10.08 -20.86 4.64
N VAL A 161 -8.97 -20.59 5.32
CA VAL A 161 -8.15 -21.65 5.91
C VAL A 161 -8.98 -22.57 6.81
N GLN A 162 -8.87 -23.87 6.57
CA GLN A 162 -9.56 -24.94 7.28
C GLN A 162 -9.39 -24.83 8.80
N GLY A 163 -10.51 -24.92 9.51
CA GLY A 163 -10.55 -25.01 10.96
C GLY A 163 -11.14 -23.74 11.59
N LYS A 164 -10.47 -23.24 12.63
CA LYS A 164 -10.99 -22.16 13.48
C LYS A 164 -11.26 -20.86 12.70
N LEU A 165 -10.50 -20.58 11.64
CA LEU A 165 -10.75 -19.39 10.82
C LEU A 165 -12.09 -19.47 10.10
N THR A 166 -12.34 -20.55 9.35
CA THR A 166 -13.62 -20.75 8.67
C THR A 166 -14.78 -20.70 9.67
N ASP A 167 -14.65 -21.35 10.82
CA ASP A 167 -15.68 -21.34 11.86
C ASP A 167 -15.95 -19.94 12.41
N TYR A 168 -14.88 -19.15 12.61
CA TYR A 168 -14.97 -17.79 13.10
C TYR A 168 -15.69 -16.88 12.11
N ILE A 169 -15.26 -16.87 10.84
CA ILE A 169 -15.80 -15.92 9.86
C ILE A 169 -17.17 -16.34 9.33
N ARG A 170 -17.58 -17.61 9.46
CA ARG A 170 -18.90 -18.11 9.03
C ARG A 170 -20.06 -17.32 9.64
N ALA A 171 -19.90 -16.81 10.86
CA ALA A 171 -20.93 -16.01 11.54
C ALA A 171 -21.23 -14.67 10.83
N TYR A 172 -20.34 -14.19 9.96
CA TYR A 172 -20.46 -12.91 9.26
C TYR A 172 -21.08 -13.03 7.86
N PHE A 173 -21.22 -14.25 7.34
CA PHE A 173 -21.78 -14.50 6.01
C PHE A 173 -23.30 -14.58 6.06
N SER A 174 -23.96 -13.86 5.18
CA SER A 174 -25.42 -13.92 5.00
C SER A 174 -25.84 -15.20 4.27
N ASN A 175 -25.00 -15.69 3.37
CA ASN A 175 -25.11 -16.93 2.61
C ASN A 175 -23.91 -17.84 2.94
N PRO A 176 -24.07 -18.75 3.91
CA PRO A 176 -23.01 -19.68 4.31
C PRO A 176 -22.49 -20.58 3.20
N ASP A 177 -23.28 -20.86 2.16
CA ASP A 177 -22.90 -21.74 1.05
C ASP A 177 -21.83 -21.12 0.13
N LYS A 178 -21.59 -19.80 0.25
CA LYS A 178 -20.48 -19.12 -0.41
C LYS A 178 -19.14 -19.36 0.27
N LEU A 179 -19.13 -19.72 1.55
CA LEU A 179 -17.92 -19.92 2.34
C LEU A 179 -17.55 -21.41 2.40
N GLU A 180 -16.43 -21.74 1.76
CA GLU A 180 -15.80 -23.05 1.85
C GLU A 180 -14.44 -22.96 2.54
N SER A 181 -13.87 -24.11 2.84
CA SER A 181 -12.55 -24.20 3.45
C SER A 181 -11.52 -24.84 2.53
N PHE A 182 -10.26 -24.49 2.70
CA PHE A 182 -9.13 -25.16 2.06
C PHE A 182 -7.99 -25.33 3.05
N VAL A 183 -7.09 -26.28 2.78
CA VAL A 183 -5.94 -26.53 3.63
C VAL A 183 -4.70 -25.89 2.97
N PRO A 184 -4.02 -24.92 3.63
CA PRO A 184 -2.74 -24.42 3.16
C PRO A 184 -1.72 -25.55 2.99
N PHE A 185 -1.09 -25.62 1.82
CA PHE A 185 -0.13 -26.66 1.49
C PHE A 185 1.30 -26.09 1.39
N ALA A 186 2.23 -26.70 2.12
CA ALA A 186 3.66 -26.51 1.95
C ALA A 186 4.26 -27.78 1.35
N ASP A 187 5.01 -27.63 0.25
CA ASP A 187 5.71 -28.75 -0.37
C ASP A 187 6.94 -29.09 0.47
N LEU A 188 6.85 -30.21 1.18
CA LEU A 188 7.97 -30.73 1.96
C LEU A 188 8.69 -31.79 1.14
N GLN A 189 10.02 -31.72 1.08
CA GLN A 189 10.82 -32.84 0.61
C GLN A 189 10.67 -34.00 1.60
N THR A 190 9.71 -34.89 1.33
CA THR A 190 9.36 -36.06 2.15
C THR A 190 10.49 -37.10 2.24
N GLU A 191 11.55 -36.97 1.44
CA GLU A 191 12.71 -37.85 1.45
C GLU A 191 13.82 -37.45 2.44
N LEU A 192 13.66 -36.36 3.18
CA LEU A 192 14.67 -35.93 4.17
C LEU A 192 14.74 -36.93 5.33
N THR A 193 15.74 -37.81 5.30
CA THR A 193 16.10 -38.61 6.46
C THR A 193 16.77 -37.70 7.50
N LEU A 194 16.11 -37.50 8.64
CA LEU A 194 16.66 -36.69 9.74
C LEU A 194 18.08 -37.15 10.11
N LYS A 195 18.97 -36.18 10.32
CA LYS A 195 20.35 -36.46 10.73
C LYS A 195 20.37 -37.12 12.11
N LYS A 196 21.27 -38.08 12.32
CA LYS A 196 21.43 -38.74 13.61
C LYS A 196 21.99 -37.76 14.65
N GLY A 197 21.24 -37.56 15.74
CA GLY A 197 21.65 -36.75 16.87
C GLY A 197 22.29 -37.57 17.99
N SER A 198 23.29 -37.01 18.67
CA SER A 198 23.93 -37.66 19.83
C SER A 198 23.18 -37.41 21.13
N LYS A 199 22.54 -36.24 21.29
CA LYS A 199 21.81 -35.78 22.49
C LYS A 199 20.47 -35.16 22.12
N ASN A 200 19.57 -35.07 23.11
CA ASN A 200 18.29 -34.37 22.94
C ASN A 200 18.52 -32.86 22.82
N ARG A 201 17.77 -32.20 21.94
CA ARG A 201 17.78 -30.74 21.78
C ARG A 201 16.35 -30.20 21.72
N ILE A 202 16.18 -28.96 22.13
CA ILE A 202 14.95 -28.21 21.93
C ILE A 202 15.20 -27.28 20.75
N ILE A 203 14.31 -27.30 19.77
CA ILE A 203 14.40 -26.45 18.59
C ILE A 203 13.12 -25.64 18.42
N SER A 204 13.23 -24.47 17.78
CA SER A 204 12.08 -23.67 17.35
C SER A 204 12.36 -23.13 15.95
N ILE A 205 11.46 -23.39 15.01
CA ILE A 205 11.58 -22.96 13.61
C ILE A 205 10.51 -21.91 13.34
N SER A 206 10.89 -20.64 13.35
CA SER A 206 10.00 -19.50 13.08
C SER A 206 10.80 -18.20 13.03
N ARG A 207 10.23 -17.14 12.42
CA ARG A 207 10.75 -15.79 12.59
C ARG A 207 10.71 -15.40 14.07
N ILE A 208 11.75 -14.75 14.58
CA ILE A 208 11.82 -14.33 15.98
C ILE A 208 11.20 -12.94 16.12
N ASN A 209 9.98 -12.90 16.65
CA ASN A 209 9.20 -11.68 16.83
C ASN A 209 8.14 -11.83 17.94
N GLU A 210 7.44 -10.73 18.20
CA GLU A 210 6.45 -10.64 19.29
C GLU A 210 5.28 -11.63 19.15
N ASN A 211 4.88 -11.99 17.92
CA ASN A 211 3.82 -12.97 17.69
C ASN A 211 4.33 -14.41 17.91
N LYS A 212 5.54 -14.74 17.46
CA LYS A 212 6.12 -16.09 17.61
C LYS A 212 6.61 -16.38 19.05
N ASN A 213 6.71 -15.35 19.88
CA ASN A 213 6.74 -15.41 21.35
C ASN A 213 7.95 -16.11 21.99
N GLN A 214 9.10 -16.18 21.34
CA GLN A 214 10.28 -16.97 21.80
C GLN A 214 10.71 -16.70 23.25
N LEU A 215 10.39 -15.53 23.81
CA LEU A 215 10.57 -15.26 25.24
C LEU A 215 9.86 -16.26 26.16
N GLU A 216 8.66 -16.72 25.82
CA GLU A 216 7.93 -17.73 26.61
C GLU A 216 8.71 -19.05 26.70
N LEU A 217 9.32 -19.47 25.59
CA LEU A 217 10.17 -20.66 25.57
C LEU A 217 11.45 -20.45 26.38
N LEU A 218 12.05 -19.26 26.34
CA LEU A 218 13.21 -18.93 27.17
C LEU A 218 12.88 -18.93 28.67
N GLU A 219 11.71 -18.42 29.05
CA GLU A 219 11.21 -18.43 30.43
C GLU A 219 10.98 -19.85 30.95
N ALA A 220 10.39 -20.72 30.14
CA ALA A 220 10.26 -22.13 30.47
C ALA A 220 11.63 -22.83 30.53
N TYR A 221 12.51 -22.57 29.56
CA TYR A 221 13.85 -23.15 29.52
C TYR A 221 14.68 -22.80 30.75
N ALA A 222 14.57 -21.56 31.26
CA ALA A 222 15.23 -21.13 32.50
C ALA A 222 14.79 -21.93 33.74
N GLN A 223 13.60 -22.54 33.71
CA GLN A 223 13.05 -23.34 34.80
C GLN A 223 13.33 -24.85 34.67
N LEU A 224 13.89 -25.29 33.54
CA LEU A 224 14.29 -26.69 33.37
C LEU A 224 15.48 -27.05 34.29
N PRO A 225 15.56 -28.31 34.77
CA PRO A 225 16.67 -28.77 35.58
C PRO A 225 17.98 -28.87 34.79
N GLU A 226 19.12 -28.69 35.48
CA GLU A 226 20.44 -28.91 34.90
C GLU A 226 20.85 -30.40 34.92
N PRO A 227 21.61 -30.91 33.93
CA PRO A 227 22.09 -30.19 32.74
C PRO A 227 20.99 -29.95 31.70
N ARG A 228 20.83 -28.71 31.22
CA ARG A 228 19.84 -28.36 30.20
C ARG A 228 20.29 -28.78 28.79
N PRO A 229 19.37 -29.24 27.91
CA PRO A 229 19.67 -29.54 26.51
C PRO A 229 19.99 -28.27 25.72
N ASP A 230 20.55 -28.39 24.52
CA ASP A 230 20.72 -27.23 23.65
C ASP A 230 19.34 -26.69 23.23
N LEU A 231 19.19 -25.36 23.25
CA LEU A 231 18.05 -24.64 22.70
C LEU A 231 18.47 -23.89 21.44
N ILE A 232 17.84 -24.20 20.31
CA ILE A 232 18.22 -23.65 18.99
C ILE A 232 17.01 -22.97 18.35
N PHE A 233 17.14 -21.68 18.08
CA PHE A 233 16.18 -20.91 17.31
C PHE A 233 16.64 -20.83 15.84
N ILE A 234 15.76 -21.20 14.92
CA ILE A 234 16.00 -21.25 13.49
C ILE A 234 15.02 -20.31 12.79
N GLY A 235 15.54 -19.27 12.15
CA GLY A 235 14.76 -18.22 11.51
C GLY A 235 15.37 -16.84 11.67
N ASP A 236 14.97 -15.94 10.78
CA ASP A 236 15.31 -14.51 10.84
C ASP A 236 14.63 -13.82 12.03
N TRP A 237 14.99 -12.58 12.35
CA TRP A 237 14.48 -11.91 13.54
C TRP A 237 14.20 -10.41 13.36
N ASP A 238 13.22 -9.94 14.13
CA ASP A 238 13.03 -8.52 14.34
C ASP A 238 14.04 -8.04 15.39
N LYS A 239 14.84 -7.03 15.04
CA LYS A 239 15.97 -6.57 15.85
C LYS A 239 15.61 -6.28 17.30
N ASP A 240 14.55 -5.49 17.53
CA ASP A 240 14.14 -5.08 18.87
C ASP A 240 13.68 -6.27 19.73
N TYR A 241 13.00 -7.25 19.12
CA TYR A 241 12.56 -8.44 19.84
C TYR A 241 13.73 -9.37 20.16
N LYS A 242 14.68 -9.51 19.23
CA LYS A 242 15.92 -10.26 19.45
C LYS A 242 16.75 -9.69 20.59
N GLU A 243 16.85 -8.37 20.71
CA GLU A 243 17.54 -7.70 21.82
C GLU A 243 16.89 -8.01 23.18
N LYS A 244 15.55 -8.12 23.24
CA LYS A 244 14.83 -8.58 24.45
C LYS A 244 15.23 -10.02 24.81
N CYS A 245 15.26 -10.92 23.83
CA CYS A 245 15.69 -12.31 24.05
C CYS A 245 17.13 -12.38 24.57
N ASP A 246 18.06 -11.65 23.96
CA ASP A 246 19.47 -11.63 24.36
C ASP A 246 19.66 -11.07 25.78
N SER A 247 18.92 -10.01 26.11
CA SER A 247 18.91 -9.43 27.45
C SER A 247 18.38 -10.43 28.48
N PHE A 248 17.32 -11.16 28.16
CA PHE A 248 16.78 -12.21 29.02
C PHE A 248 17.80 -13.34 29.27
N ILE A 249 18.41 -13.87 28.20
CA ILE A 249 19.44 -14.92 28.27
C ILE A 249 20.61 -14.48 29.17
N LYS A 250 21.09 -13.25 28.98
CA LYS A 250 22.18 -12.69 29.79
C LYS A 250 21.79 -12.54 31.26
N ASN A 251 20.59 -12.03 31.55
CA ASN A 251 20.12 -11.79 32.91
C ASN A 251 19.89 -13.10 33.68
N GLN A 252 19.35 -14.11 33.00
CA GLN A 252 19.11 -15.44 33.58
C GLN A 252 20.34 -16.36 33.52
N GLN A 253 21.47 -15.88 32.98
CA GLN A 253 22.72 -16.63 32.82
C GLN A 253 22.53 -17.97 32.10
N LEU A 254 21.66 -18.00 31.08
CA LEU A 254 21.33 -19.21 30.35
C LEU A 254 22.49 -19.59 29.42
N ALA A 255 22.93 -20.84 29.54
CA ALA A 255 23.88 -21.46 28.63
C ALA A 255 23.16 -22.32 27.57
N ASN A 256 23.87 -22.69 26.51
CA ASN A 256 23.41 -23.59 25.44
C ASN A 256 22.22 -23.06 24.62
N VAL A 257 22.03 -21.74 24.54
CA VAL A 257 21.03 -21.10 23.66
C VAL A 257 21.72 -20.55 22.42
N SER A 258 21.18 -20.82 21.23
CA SER A 258 21.73 -20.33 19.96
C SER A 258 20.64 -19.86 18.99
N PHE A 259 21.01 -18.91 18.13
CA PHE A 259 20.18 -18.38 17.06
C PHE A 259 20.94 -18.52 15.75
N THR A 260 20.36 -19.23 14.78
CA THR A 260 21.03 -19.56 13.52
C THR A 260 20.77 -18.55 12.39
N GLY A 261 19.75 -17.71 12.54
CA GLY A 261 19.32 -16.75 11.51
C GLY A 261 18.48 -17.39 10.43
N HIS A 262 18.28 -16.65 9.34
CA HIS A 262 17.59 -17.14 8.14
C HIS A 262 18.30 -18.38 7.58
N GLN A 263 17.51 -19.40 7.23
CA GLN A 263 17.98 -20.64 6.61
C GLN A 263 17.01 -20.96 5.46
N ASP A 264 17.54 -21.16 4.25
CA ASP A 264 16.69 -21.50 3.09
C ASP A 264 16.05 -22.88 3.24
N ASN A 265 16.75 -23.83 3.88
CA ASN A 265 16.22 -25.14 4.24
C ASN A 265 16.40 -25.42 5.74
N PRO A 266 15.49 -24.92 6.61
CA PRO A 266 15.63 -25.06 8.05
C PRO A 266 15.64 -26.53 8.51
N TRP A 267 14.96 -27.41 7.77
CA TRP A 267 14.84 -28.83 8.08
C TRP A 267 16.17 -29.60 8.00
N GLU A 268 17.18 -29.10 7.30
CA GLU A 268 18.53 -29.70 7.28
C GLU A 268 19.25 -29.61 8.63
N ASN A 269 18.83 -28.70 9.50
CA ASN A 269 19.39 -28.52 10.84
C ASN A 269 18.71 -29.40 11.90
N VAL A 270 17.62 -30.08 11.52
CA VAL A 270 16.82 -30.93 12.41
C VAL A 270 17.40 -32.34 12.49
N GLN A 271 17.44 -32.88 13.70
CA GLN A 271 17.98 -34.19 14.04
C GLN A 271 16.92 -35.10 14.64
N ASP A 272 17.18 -36.41 14.60
CA ASP A 272 16.27 -37.44 15.14
C ASP A 272 16.22 -37.51 16.68
N LYS A 273 16.75 -36.51 17.38
CA LYS A 273 16.63 -36.34 18.84
C LYS A 273 16.07 -34.97 19.23
N ASP A 274 15.56 -34.22 18.27
CA ASP A 274 15.01 -32.90 18.52
C ASP A 274 13.54 -32.97 18.98
N ILE A 275 13.19 -32.05 19.87
CA ILE A 275 11.81 -31.69 20.22
C ILE A 275 11.56 -30.29 19.64
N LEU A 276 10.58 -30.18 18.76
CA LEU A 276 10.18 -28.89 18.20
C LEU A 276 9.17 -28.20 19.10
N VAL A 277 9.40 -26.93 19.43
CA VAL A 277 8.48 -26.12 20.21
C VAL A 277 8.00 -24.93 19.40
N LEU A 278 6.68 -24.79 19.30
CA LEU A 278 6.01 -23.73 18.56
C LEU A 278 5.06 -22.96 19.47
N ASN A 279 5.46 -21.77 19.87
CA ASN A 279 4.85 -21.02 20.98
C ASN A 279 4.15 -19.74 20.52
N SER A 280 3.81 -19.63 19.24
CA SER A 280 3.14 -18.46 18.67
C SER A 280 1.86 -18.08 19.45
N LYS A 281 1.62 -16.78 19.60
CA LYS A 281 0.39 -16.22 20.18
C LYS A 281 -0.80 -16.45 19.24
N MET A 282 -0.60 -16.20 17.94
CA MET A 282 -1.61 -16.41 16.91
C MET A 282 -1.00 -17.00 15.63
N GLU A 283 -1.73 -17.95 15.05
CA GLU A 283 -1.48 -18.57 13.75
C GLU A 283 -2.83 -18.88 13.10
N THR A 284 -2.85 -19.01 11.77
CA THR A 284 -4.05 -19.48 11.06
C THR A 284 -4.08 -21.00 10.85
N PHE A 285 -2.95 -21.59 10.45
CA PHE A 285 -2.80 -23.04 10.30
C PHE A 285 -1.48 -23.51 10.93
N GLY A 286 -0.36 -22.86 10.60
CA GLY A 286 0.96 -23.22 11.11
C GLY A 286 1.62 -24.32 10.27
N LEU A 287 2.12 -23.94 9.09
CA LEU A 287 2.73 -24.87 8.13
C LEU A 287 3.88 -25.67 8.75
N VAL A 288 4.79 -25.02 9.49
CA VAL A 288 5.90 -25.66 10.20
C VAL A 288 5.44 -26.78 11.14
N TYR A 289 4.25 -26.65 11.74
CA TYR A 289 3.70 -27.71 12.58
C TYR A 289 3.36 -28.95 11.74
N VAL A 290 2.70 -28.77 10.59
CA VAL A 290 2.39 -29.87 9.66
C VAL A 290 3.66 -30.53 9.13
N GLU A 291 4.63 -29.71 8.73
CA GLU A 291 5.95 -30.16 8.24
C GLU A 291 6.67 -31.05 9.27
N ALA A 292 6.63 -30.66 10.56
CA ALA A 292 7.20 -31.43 11.65
C ALA A 292 6.52 -32.79 11.86
N LEU A 293 5.18 -32.81 11.78
CA LEU A 293 4.40 -34.04 11.90
C LEU A 293 4.71 -35.02 10.77
N LEU A 294 4.86 -34.53 9.53
CA LEU A 294 5.25 -35.33 8.37
C LEU A 294 6.67 -35.92 8.49
N GLN A 295 7.55 -35.25 9.24
CA GLN A 295 8.92 -35.71 9.52
C GLN A 295 9.01 -36.64 10.76
N GLY A 296 7.89 -36.86 11.46
CA GLY A 296 7.87 -37.65 12.70
C GLY A 296 8.68 -37.02 13.84
N VAL A 297 8.82 -35.70 13.84
CA VAL A 297 9.48 -34.95 14.92
C VAL A 297 8.47 -34.71 16.03
N PRO A 298 8.77 -35.05 17.29
CA PRO A 298 7.92 -34.68 18.42
C PRO A 298 7.75 -33.16 18.51
N VAL A 299 6.49 -32.70 18.51
CA VAL A 299 6.14 -31.28 18.56
C VAL A 299 5.31 -30.97 19.80
N LEU A 300 5.66 -29.87 20.48
CA LEU A 300 4.84 -29.23 21.50
C LEU A 300 4.44 -27.83 21.04
N THR A 301 3.15 -27.56 20.92
CA THR A 301 2.65 -26.25 20.50
C THR A 301 1.87 -25.51 21.58
N SER A 302 1.78 -24.19 21.51
CA SER A 302 0.77 -23.44 22.26
C SER A 302 -0.64 -23.81 21.75
N ASN A 303 -1.68 -23.48 22.52
CA ASN A 303 -3.08 -23.78 22.18
C ASN A 303 -3.76 -22.64 21.38
N ASN A 304 -3.03 -21.90 20.54
CA ASN A 304 -3.63 -20.90 19.65
C ASN A 304 -4.56 -21.55 18.60
N TYR A 305 -5.37 -20.73 17.92
CA TYR A 305 -6.39 -21.22 16.98
C TYR A 305 -5.83 -21.97 15.77
N GLY A 306 -4.68 -21.56 15.23
CA GLY A 306 -4.05 -22.24 14.10
C GLY A 306 -3.53 -23.61 14.46
N TYR A 307 -2.77 -23.75 15.55
CA TYR A 307 -2.29 -25.05 16.01
C TYR A 307 -3.43 -25.98 16.44
N GLN A 308 -4.50 -25.44 17.04
CA GLN A 308 -5.72 -26.22 17.28
C GLN A 308 -6.35 -26.71 15.98
N SER A 309 -6.34 -25.91 14.92
CA SER A 309 -6.89 -26.30 13.62
C SER A 309 -6.10 -27.46 13.01
N VAL A 310 -4.76 -27.42 13.06
CA VAL A 310 -3.91 -28.54 12.60
C VAL A 310 -4.11 -29.78 13.46
N LYS A 311 -4.10 -29.64 14.79
CA LYS A 311 -4.33 -30.76 15.71
C LYS A 311 -5.66 -31.44 15.44
N ASN A 312 -6.75 -30.67 15.32
CA ASN A 312 -8.08 -31.22 15.05
C ASN A 312 -8.17 -31.82 13.64
N TYR A 313 -7.46 -31.23 12.67
CA TYR A 313 -7.44 -31.75 11.32
C TYR A 313 -6.73 -33.11 11.25
N PHE A 314 -5.63 -33.33 11.96
CA PHE A 314 -4.92 -34.61 11.95
C PHE A 314 -5.30 -35.57 13.08
N ASP A 315 -6.12 -35.12 14.03
CA ASP A 315 -6.44 -35.83 15.29
C ASP A 315 -5.17 -36.26 16.06
N PHE A 316 -4.11 -35.43 15.96
CA PHE A 316 -2.81 -35.75 16.52
C PHE A 316 -2.05 -34.50 16.95
N GLY A 317 -1.27 -34.65 18.03
CA GLY A 317 -0.28 -33.70 18.48
C GLY A 317 -0.56 -33.05 19.85
N LEU A 318 0.49 -32.49 20.43
CA LEU A 318 0.54 -32.11 21.83
C LEU A 318 0.53 -30.58 22.00
N THR A 319 -0.36 -30.10 22.87
CA THR A 319 -0.55 -28.66 23.11
C THR A 319 -0.40 -28.29 24.59
N TYR A 320 0.07 -27.09 24.90
CA TYR A 320 -0.02 -26.46 26.23
C TYR A 320 -0.82 -25.14 26.16
N SER A 321 -1.25 -24.61 27.32
CA SER A 321 -1.96 -23.34 27.37
C SER A 321 -1.00 -22.16 27.17
N LEU A 322 -1.27 -21.28 26.21
CA LEU A 322 -0.47 -20.07 26.00
C LEU A 322 -0.40 -19.23 27.29
N GLY A 323 0.80 -18.82 27.68
CA GLY A 323 1.11 -18.12 28.92
C GLY A 323 1.35 -19.03 30.13
N ASP A 324 1.09 -20.33 30.04
CA ASP A 324 1.31 -21.29 31.12
C ASP A 324 2.74 -21.85 31.09
N ILE A 325 3.68 -21.07 31.61
CA ILE A 325 5.10 -21.44 31.69
C ILE A 325 5.29 -22.76 32.45
N ASN A 326 4.57 -22.96 33.55
CA ASN A 326 4.68 -24.18 34.35
C ASN A 326 4.20 -25.41 33.57
N GLY A 327 3.08 -25.29 32.86
CA GLY A 327 2.58 -26.35 31.98
C GLY A 327 3.54 -26.67 30.84
N LEU A 328 4.19 -25.64 30.26
CA LEU A 328 5.23 -25.81 29.25
C LEU A 328 6.46 -26.56 29.81
N VAL A 329 6.96 -26.16 30.98
CA VAL A 329 8.08 -26.82 31.69
C VAL A 329 7.77 -28.29 32.00
N GLN A 330 6.58 -28.57 32.51
CA GLN A 330 6.15 -29.92 32.85
C GLN A 330 6.15 -30.82 31.60
N LYS A 331 5.53 -30.37 30.51
CA LYS A 331 5.44 -31.15 29.27
C LYS A 331 6.80 -31.33 28.61
N LEU A 332 7.65 -30.30 28.58
CA LEU A 332 9.00 -30.43 28.06
C LEU A 332 9.82 -31.45 28.87
N SER A 333 9.72 -31.41 30.19
CA SER A 333 10.41 -32.36 31.07
C SER A 333 9.94 -33.80 30.83
N GLU A 334 8.63 -34.00 30.68
CA GLU A 334 8.02 -35.30 30.33
C GLU A 334 8.48 -35.81 28.96
N MET A 335 8.43 -34.95 27.93
CA MET A 335 8.88 -35.31 26.58
C MET A 335 10.36 -35.66 26.52
N MET A 336 11.21 -34.96 27.29
CA MET A 336 12.63 -35.29 27.35
C MET A 336 12.90 -36.62 28.05
N ALA A 337 12.17 -36.91 29.14
CA ALA A 337 12.30 -38.17 29.88
C ALA A 337 11.80 -39.38 29.07
N HIS A 338 10.78 -39.18 28.23
CA HIS A 338 10.11 -40.22 27.45
C HIS A 338 10.26 -40.00 25.93
N TYR A 339 11.36 -39.41 25.49
CA TYR A 339 11.54 -39.00 24.09
C TYR A 339 11.32 -40.12 23.07
N SER A 340 11.79 -41.34 23.38
CA SER A 340 11.62 -42.50 22.50
C SER A 340 10.16 -42.84 22.24
N ASP A 341 9.30 -42.64 23.23
CA ASP A 341 7.87 -42.97 23.15
C ASP A 341 7.16 -41.95 22.27
N TYR A 342 7.39 -40.65 22.51
CA TYR A 342 6.87 -39.56 21.67
C TYR A 342 7.37 -39.63 20.22
N GLN A 343 8.64 -39.97 20.01
CA GLN A 343 9.18 -40.13 18.67
C GLN A 343 8.56 -41.33 17.95
N LYS A 344 8.37 -42.45 18.66
CA LYS A 344 7.72 -43.62 18.10
C LYS A 344 6.28 -43.28 17.69
N GLU A 345 5.52 -42.65 18.58
CA GLU A 345 4.14 -42.23 18.33
C GLU A 345 4.06 -41.26 17.14
N ALA A 346 4.95 -40.26 17.06
CA ALA A 346 5.00 -39.33 15.93
C ALA A 346 5.26 -40.06 14.60
N LYS A 347 6.17 -41.04 14.58
CA LYS A 347 6.47 -41.85 13.39
C LYS A 347 5.31 -42.74 12.95
N GLU A 348 4.56 -43.30 13.90
CA GLU A 348 3.38 -44.13 13.62
C GLU A 348 2.26 -43.35 12.93
N HIS A 349 2.19 -42.02 13.13
CA HIS A 349 1.17 -41.16 12.51
C HIS A 349 1.55 -40.60 11.14
N ILE A 350 2.82 -40.67 10.71
CA ILE A 350 3.29 -40.07 9.44
C ILE A 350 2.45 -40.54 8.25
N GLU A 351 2.20 -41.84 8.12
CA GLU A 351 1.47 -42.39 6.97
C GLU A 351 0.03 -41.86 6.89
N ALA A 352 -0.66 -41.79 8.04
CA ALA A 352 -2.02 -41.27 8.12
C ALA A 352 -2.08 -39.77 7.78
N ILE A 353 -1.11 -38.99 8.28
CA ILE A 353 -1.00 -37.56 8.03
C ILE A 353 -0.66 -37.30 6.56
N ALA A 354 0.34 -37.98 6.00
CA ALA A 354 0.74 -37.85 4.60
C ALA A 354 -0.38 -38.21 3.63
N LYS A 355 -1.19 -39.23 3.95
CA LYS A 355 -2.38 -39.58 3.16
C LYS A 355 -3.46 -38.49 3.18
N LYS A 356 -3.58 -37.74 4.28
CA LYS A 356 -4.56 -36.67 4.43
C LYS A 356 -4.06 -35.33 3.89
N TYR A 357 -2.74 -35.11 3.90
CA TYR A 357 -2.09 -33.86 3.49
C TYR A 357 -1.37 -34.03 2.15
N THR A 358 -2.15 -34.02 1.07
CA THR A 358 -1.67 -34.06 -0.32
C THR A 358 -2.17 -32.82 -1.04
N ARG A 359 -1.57 -32.44 -2.18
CA ARG A 359 -2.06 -31.30 -2.97
C ARG A 359 -3.52 -31.49 -3.37
N GLU A 360 -3.88 -32.72 -3.75
CA GLU A 360 -5.22 -33.10 -4.18
C GLU A 360 -6.25 -32.95 -3.05
N THR A 361 -5.96 -33.46 -1.86
CA THR A 361 -6.87 -33.34 -0.71
C THR A 361 -6.90 -31.93 -0.14
N SER A 362 -5.77 -31.22 -0.14
CA SER A 362 -5.67 -29.86 0.41
C SER A 362 -6.42 -28.82 -0.43
N TYR A 363 -6.41 -28.99 -1.76
CA TYR A 363 -7.03 -28.07 -2.70
C TYR A 363 -8.34 -28.59 -3.30
N GLN A 364 -8.89 -29.70 -2.78
CA GLN A 364 -10.07 -30.37 -3.34
C GLN A 364 -11.26 -29.44 -3.53
N SER A 365 -11.59 -28.61 -2.54
CA SER A 365 -12.72 -27.66 -2.59
C SER A 365 -12.54 -26.62 -3.69
N ILE A 366 -11.37 -25.98 -3.73
CA ILE A 366 -11.01 -24.98 -4.75
C ILE A 366 -11.02 -25.62 -6.15
N PHE A 367 -10.40 -26.79 -6.30
CA PHE A 367 -10.34 -27.50 -7.57
C PHE A 367 -11.74 -27.90 -8.05
N THR A 368 -12.58 -28.41 -7.15
CA THR A 368 -13.99 -28.74 -7.45
C THR A 368 -14.72 -27.48 -7.91
N ALA A 369 -14.66 -26.37 -7.17
CA ALA A 369 -15.32 -25.13 -7.55
C ALA A 369 -14.85 -24.60 -8.91
N ILE A 370 -13.54 -24.68 -9.21
CA ILE A 370 -12.98 -24.28 -10.50
C ILE A 370 -13.61 -25.09 -11.64
N PHE A 371 -13.77 -26.40 -11.49
CA PHE A 371 -14.20 -27.29 -12.58
C PHE A 371 -15.69 -27.65 -12.58
N ASP A 372 -16.43 -27.31 -11.53
CA ASP A 372 -17.86 -27.58 -11.43
C ASP A 372 -18.66 -26.75 -12.45
N GLN A 373 -19.44 -27.46 -13.27
CA GLN A 373 -20.30 -26.89 -14.30
C GLN A 373 -21.65 -26.41 -13.76
N GLU A 374 -22.03 -26.80 -12.54
CA GLU A 374 -23.32 -26.44 -11.90
C GLU A 374 -23.27 -25.10 -11.15
N THR A 375 -22.10 -24.46 -11.04
CA THR A 375 -22.04 -23.08 -10.53
C THR A 375 -22.85 -22.17 -11.46
N ALA A 376 -23.87 -21.52 -10.90
CA ALA A 376 -24.85 -20.69 -11.59
C ALA A 376 -24.23 -19.80 -12.69
N PRO A 377 -24.97 -19.45 -13.76
CA PRO A 377 -24.44 -18.65 -14.86
C PRO A 377 -23.80 -17.36 -14.33
N LEU A 378 -22.75 -16.90 -15.03
CA LEU A 378 -22.03 -15.64 -14.79
C LEU A 378 -22.99 -14.52 -14.30
N GLY A 379 -22.72 -13.95 -13.12
CA GLY A 379 -23.38 -12.72 -12.66
C GLY A 379 -24.60 -12.87 -11.74
N SER A 380 -24.68 -13.90 -10.89
CA SER A 380 -25.80 -14.02 -9.92
C SER A 380 -25.65 -13.16 -8.66
N SER A 381 -24.50 -12.53 -8.40
CA SER A 381 -24.46 -11.39 -7.48
C SER A 381 -25.07 -10.19 -8.20
N SER A 382 -26.11 -9.60 -7.61
CA SER A 382 -26.72 -8.36 -8.09
C SER A 382 -25.61 -7.34 -8.31
N SER A 383 -25.24 -7.13 -9.57
CA SER A 383 -24.10 -6.30 -9.95
C SER A 383 -24.48 -4.84 -9.82
N TRP A 384 -24.68 -4.38 -8.59
CA TRP A 384 -24.88 -2.98 -8.27
C TRP A 384 -23.67 -2.14 -8.72
N LEU A 385 -22.52 -2.79 -8.90
CA LEU A 385 -21.30 -2.24 -9.45
C LEU A 385 -21.25 -2.26 -10.99
N ALA A 386 -22.04 -3.05 -11.72
CA ALA A 386 -22.08 -2.98 -13.20
C ALA A 386 -22.42 -1.58 -13.73
N PRO A 387 -23.42 -0.87 -13.17
CA PRO A 387 -23.67 0.54 -13.52
C PRO A 387 -22.46 1.46 -13.25
N LEU A 388 -21.59 1.08 -12.30
CA LEU A 388 -20.40 1.83 -11.92
C LEU A 388 -19.13 1.32 -12.65
N SER A 389 -19.20 0.22 -13.40
CA SER A 389 -18.07 -0.32 -14.16
C SER A 389 -17.42 0.71 -15.10
N PRO A 390 -18.18 1.62 -15.77
CA PRO A 390 -17.58 2.71 -16.55
C PRO A 390 -16.78 3.73 -15.70
N LEU A 391 -17.00 3.79 -14.39
CA LEU A 391 -16.27 4.67 -13.47
C LEU A 391 -15.10 3.94 -12.78
N LEU A 392 -15.14 2.61 -12.70
CA LEU A 392 -14.21 1.80 -11.90
C LEU A 392 -13.14 1.14 -12.77
N GLY A 393 -11.99 1.82 -12.92
CA GLY A 393 -10.88 1.31 -13.72
C GLY A 393 -11.26 1.05 -15.18
N ALA A 394 -12.26 1.76 -15.73
CA ALA A 394 -12.70 1.62 -17.13
C ALA A 394 -11.90 2.50 -18.10
N PHE A 395 -11.21 3.50 -17.57
CA PHE A 395 -10.42 4.43 -18.35
C PHE A 395 -9.04 4.55 -17.73
N LYS A 396 -8.00 4.63 -18.57
CA LYS A 396 -6.76 5.27 -18.13
C LYS A 396 -7.14 6.71 -17.78
N PRO A 397 -6.97 7.18 -16.53
CA PRO A 397 -7.37 8.55 -16.20
C PRO A 397 -6.72 9.60 -17.12
N HIS A 398 -5.54 9.30 -17.68
CA HIS A 398 -4.92 10.08 -18.76
C HIS A 398 -5.86 10.38 -19.95
N ASN A 399 -6.60 9.37 -20.43
CA ASN A 399 -7.47 9.53 -21.60
C ASN A 399 -8.69 10.40 -21.33
N MET A 400 -9.09 10.56 -20.07
CA MET A 400 -10.24 11.40 -19.69
C MET A 400 -9.87 12.89 -19.65
N PHE A 401 -8.61 13.21 -19.32
CA PHE A 401 -8.15 14.58 -19.08
C PHE A 401 -7.14 15.10 -20.12
N SER A 402 -6.72 14.28 -21.08
CA SER A 402 -5.76 14.68 -22.14
C SER A 402 -6.49 15.12 -23.42
N PRO A 403 -6.56 16.43 -23.72
CA PRO A 403 -7.18 16.92 -24.96
C PRO A 403 -6.44 16.46 -26.23
N ALA A 404 -5.14 16.17 -26.15
CA ALA A 404 -4.37 15.64 -27.28
C ALA A 404 -4.87 14.26 -27.76
N ASN A 405 -5.30 13.39 -26.84
CA ASN A 405 -5.81 12.07 -27.19
C ASN A 405 -7.23 12.12 -27.78
N ASN A 406 -8.00 13.17 -27.48
CA ASN A 406 -9.31 13.41 -28.08
C ASN A 406 -9.25 14.05 -29.48
N LYS A 407 -8.04 14.29 -30.01
CA LYS A 407 -7.80 14.99 -31.29
C LYS A 407 -8.38 16.40 -31.32
N ASP A 408 -8.38 17.08 -30.17
CA ASP A 408 -8.71 18.49 -30.09
C ASP A 408 -7.80 19.32 -31.01
N LYS A 409 -8.27 20.51 -31.37
CA LYS A 409 -7.53 21.45 -32.19
C LYS A 409 -7.18 22.69 -31.38
N ILE A 410 -5.96 23.17 -31.57
CA ILE A 410 -5.61 24.53 -31.19
C ILE A 410 -6.25 25.44 -32.24
N THR A 411 -7.05 26.40 -31.80
CA THR A 411 -7.67 27.38 -32.68
C THR A 411 -7.15 28.78 -32.36
N ILE A 412 -6.63 29.45 -33.38
CA ILE A 412 -6.09 30.80 -33.30
C ILE A 412 -7.05 31.73 -34.03
N TYR A 413 -7.81 32.50 -33.27
CA TYR A 413 -8.66 33.55 -33.80
C TYR A 413 -7.85 34.84 -33.96
N TYR A 414 -8.14 35.58 -35.03
CA TYR A 414 -7.53 36.89 -35.27
C TYR A 414 -8.58 37.92 -35.69
N ARG A 415 -8.42 39.17 -35.23
CA ARG A 415 -9.32 40.26 -35.59
C ARG A 415 -8.63 41.62 -35.65
N THR A 416 -9.23 42.56 -36.38
CA THR A 416 -8.90 43.98 -36.27
C THR A 416 -9.68 44.64 -35.12
N ASP A 417 -9.38 45.90 -34.79
CA ASP A 417 -9.95 46.58 -33.62
C ASP A 417 -11.50 46.70 -33.67
N ASP A 418 -12.04 46.93 -34.88
CA ASP A 418 -13.47 47.16 -35.12
C ASP A 418 -14.31 45.89 -35.35
N GLU A 419 -13.70 44.70 -35.22
CA GLU A 419 -14.33 43.43 -35.58
C GLU A 419 -14.68 42.59 -34.34
N ALA A 420 -15.75 41.80 -34.41
CA ALA A 420 -16.04 40.75 -33.43
C ALA A 420 -15.26 39.45 -33.73
N TRP A 421 -15.09 38.59 -32.73
CA TRP A 421 -14.57 37.23 -32.93
C TRP A 421 -15.46 36.45 -33.91
N SER A 422 -14.87 35.72 -34.85
CA SER A 422 -15.58 34.97 -35.90
C SER A 422 -14.83 33.69 -36.26
N GLU A 423 -15.56 32.60 -36.49
CA GLU A 423 -15.03 31.30 -36.92
C GLU A 423 -14.40 31.35 -38.32
N GLU A 424 -14.80 32.30 -39.17
CA GLU A 424 -14.24 32.51 -40.51
C GLU A 424 -12.80 33.07 -40.47
N ARG A 425 -12.36 33.58 -39.31
CA ARG A 425 -11.02 34.17 -39.10
C ARG A 425 -10.22 33.36 -38.10
N THR A 426 -9.96 32.11 -38.46
CA THR A 426 -9.26 31.14 -37.62
C THR A 426 -8.11 30.46 -38.34
N LEU A 427 -7.10 30.07 -37.57
CA LEU A 427 -6.12 29.06 -37.96
C LEU A 427 -6.28 27.88 -37.00
N SER A 428 -6.30 26.65 -37.53
CA SER A 428 -6.45 25.45 -36.69
C SER A 428 -5.28 24.51 -36.86
N PHE A 429 -4.78 24.00 -35.74
CA PHE A 429 -3.67 23.05 -35.67
C PHE A 429 -4.09 21.85 -34.83
N THR A 430 -3.61 20.65 -35.16
CA THR A 430 -3.86 19.47 -34.33
C THR A 430 -3.08 19.59 -33.02
N LEU A 431 -3.77 19.45 -31.89
CA LEU A 431 -3.12 19.44 -30.58
C LEU A 431 -2.36 18.13 -30.38
N LYS A 432 -1.10 18.23 -29.93
CA LYS A 432 -0.25 17.09 -29.54
C LYS A 432 0.20 17.26 -28.09
N GLU A 433 0.81 16.24 -27.49
CA GLU A 433 1.35 16.36 -26.11
C GLU A 433 2.40 17.47 -25.97
N THR A 434 3.24 17.65 -26.98
CA THR A 434 4.21 18.74 -27.07
C THR A 434 4.36 19.10 -28.53
N ASP A 435 4.28 20.39 -28.85
CA ASP A 435 4.55 20.85 -30.21
C ASP A 435 5.09 22.27 -30.23
N LYS A 436 5.68 22.60 -31.38
CA LYS A 436 6.35 23.86 -31.64
C LYS A 436 6.17 24.24 -33.10
N PHE A 437 5.42 25.30 -33.37
CA PHE A 437 5.15 25.71 -34.75
C PHE A 437 5.06 27.22 -34.94
N VAL A 438 5.23 27.64 -36.19
CA VAL A 438 5.15 29.05 -36.63
C VAL A 438 3.84 29.25 -37.37
N PHE A 439 3.19 30.40 -37.14
CA PHE A 439 2.02 30.83 -37.89
C PHE A 439 2.09 32.33 -38.17
N SER A 440 1.41 32.77 -39.23
CA SER A 440 1.30 34.18 -39.59
C SER A 440 -0.17 34.57 -39.69
N VAL A 441 -0.50 35.80 -39.29
CA VAL A 441 -1.84 36.38 -39.43
C VAL A 441 -1.78 37.63 -40.32
N PRO A 442 -2.91 38.12 -40.86
CA PRO A 442 -2.90 39.31 -41.72
C PRO A 442 -2.29 40.55 -41.05
N ASP A 443 -1.61 41.40 -41.82
CA ASP A 443 -0.87 42.57 -41.32
C ASP A 443 -1.72 43.55 -40.49
N LYS A 444 -3.02 43.65 -40.79
CA LYS A 444 -3.96 44.53 -40.09
C LYS A 444 -4.45 44.00 -38.74
N THR A 445 -4.07 42.77 -38.37
CA THR A 445 -4.54 42.17 -37.12
C THR A 445 -4.01 42.91 -35.90
N VAL A 446 -4.93 43.20 -34.97
CA VAL A 446 -4.66 43.93 -33.73
C VAL A 446 -4.68 42.96 -32.54
N MET A 447 -5.59 41.99 -32.56
CA MET A 447 -5.82 41.04 -31.46
C MET A 447 -5.75 39.60 -31.93
N LEU A 448 -5.17 38.74 -31.09
CA LEU A 448 -5.20 37.28 -31.20
C LEU A 448 -5.98 36.70 -30.02
N ARG A 449 -6.71 35.60 -30.27
CA ARG A 449 -7.24 34.71 -29.23
C ARG A 449 -6.77 33.30 -29.53
N LEU A 450 -6.09 32.69 -28.57
CA LEU A 450 -5.62 31.31 -28.59
C LEU A 450 -6.54 30.46 -27.73
N ASP A 451 -7.15 29.47 -28.36
CA ASP A 451 -7.96 28.44 -27.70
C ASP A 451 -7.20 27.12 -27.83
N MET A 452 -6.71 26.61 -26.71
CA MET A 452 -5.79 25.46 -26.70
C MET A 452 -6.53 24.11 -26.74
N SER A 453 -7.75 24.05 -26.23
CA SER A 453 -8.64 22.88 -26.24
C SER A 453 -10.10 23.31 -26.04
N GLU A 454 -11.07 22.41 -26.27
CA GLU A 454 -12.48 22.68 -25.94
C GLU A 454 -12.84 22.23 -24.51
N ILE A 455 -12.08 21.28 -23.98
CA ILE A 455 -12.23 20.72 -22.63
C ILE A 455 -11.25 21.36 -21.63
N PRO A 456 -11.48 21.21 -20.30
CA PRO A 456 -10.48 21.50 -19.29
C PRO A 456 -9.15 20.84 -19.59
N SER A 457 -8.05 21.59 -19.45
CA SER A 457 -6.72 21.14 -19.83
C SER A 457 -5.62 21.85 -19.04
N TYR A 458 -4.45 21.21 -19.00
CA TYR A 458 -3.35 21.63 -18.17
C TYR A 458 -2.06 21.59 -18.98
N TYR A 459 -1.26 22.66 -18.89
CA TYR A 459 -0.03 22.82 -19.65
C TYR A 459 1.11 23.14 -18.69
N ASP A 460 2.23 22.43 -18.83
CA ASP A 460 3.47 22.74 -18.13
C ASP A 460 4.07 24.06 -18.65
N SER A 461 3.90 24.34 -19.94
CA SER A 461 4.27 25.60 -20.59
C SER A 461 3.38 25.93 -21.78
N ILE A 462 3.08 27.22 -21.97
CA ILE A 462 2.56 27.80 -23.22
C ILE A 462 3.34 29.10 -23.45
N GLU A 463 4.03 29.19 -24.58
CA GLU A 463 4.85 30.35 -24.93
C GLU A 463 4.47 30.84 -26.33
N LEU A 464 4.01 32.09 -26.42
CA LEU A 464 3.80 32.78 -27.69
C LEU A 464 4.92 33.80 -27.89
N THR A 465 5.77 33.61 -28.90
CA THR A 465 6.92 34.49 -29.16
C THR A 465 6.77 35.15 -30.53
N HIS A 466 7.04 36.46 -30.61
CA HIS A 466 7.17 37.14 -31.90
C HIS A 466 8.44 36.69 -32.61
N LEU A 467 8.33 36.28 -33.89
CA LEU A 467 9.39 35.55 -34.56
C LEU A 467 10.66 36.39 -34.78
N GLU A 468 10.51 37.66 -35.15
CA GLU A 468 11.62 38.57 -35.47
C GLU A 468 12.31 39.09 -34.20
N THR A 469 11.53 39.64 -33.26
CA THR A 469 12.08 40.29 -32.05
C THR A 469 12.45 39.30 -30.96
N LYS A 470 12.03 38.03 -31.07
CA LYS A 470 12.19 36.98 -30.04
C LYS A 470 11.57 37.37 -28.69
N THR A 471 10.61 38.29 -28.71
CA THR A 471 9.91 38.76 -27.51
C THR A 471 8.76 37.81 -27.21
N GLU A 472 8.69 37.30 -25.98
CA GLU A 472 7.53 36.56 -25.49
C GLU A 472 6.36 37.52 -25.24
N LEU A 473 5.17 37.09 -25.66
CA LEU A 473 3.93 37.81 -25.45
C LEU A 473 3.21 37.17 -24.27
N LEU A 474 2.80 38.01 -23.33
CA LEU A 474 1.92 37.61 -22.24
C LEU A 474 0.46 37.92 -22.61
N PRO A 475 -0.49 37.06 -22.24
CA PRO A 475 -1.90 37.30 -22.54
C PRO A 475 -2.40 38.55 -21.79
N ASN A 476 -3.11 39.42 -22.51
CA ASN A 476 -3.85 40.54 -21.93
C ASN A 476 -5.06 40.06 -21.13
N ARG A 477 -5.64 38.92 -21.52
CA ARG A 477 -6.75 38.27 -20.84
C ARG A 477 -6.57 36.76 -20.88
N LEU A 478 -6.80 36.11 -19.75
CA LEU A 478 -6.72 34.67 -19.55
C LEU A 478 -7.98 34.23 -18.80
N THR A 479 -8.67 33.19 -19.27
CA THR A 479 -9.85 32.65 -18.55
C THR A 479 -9.50 31.60 -17.50
N GLY A 480 -8.26 31.07 -17.50
CA GLY A 480 -7.73 30.13 -16.51
C GLY A 480 -6.72 30.73 -15.53
N HIS A 481 -5.94 29.86 -14.91
CA HIS A 481 -4.89 30.24 -13.95
C HIS A 481 -3.49 30.02 -14.55
N GLU A 482 -2.64 31.04 -14.49
CA GLU A 482 -1.22 30.95 -14.83
C GLU A 482 -0.40 30.97 -13.53
N SER A 483 0.64 30.14 -13.46
CA SER A 483 1.61 30.20 -12.37
C SER A 483 2.95 29.62 -12.79
N ASN A 484 3.97 30.49 -12.84
CA ASN A 484 5.36 30.15 -13.20
C ASN A 484 5.46 29.50 -14.59
N GLY A 485 4.69 29.98 -15.57
CA GLY A 485 4.67 29.46 -16.93
C GLY A 485 3.74 28.27 -17.15
N SER A 486 3.19 27.66 -16.10
CA SER A 486 2.19 26.60 -16.23
C SER A 486 0.77 27.17 -16.25
N TYR A 487 -0.10 26.57 -17.08
CA TYR A 487 -1.47 27.02 -17.30
C TYR A 487 -2.47 25.95 -16.91
N TYR A 488 -3.51 26.35 -16.17
CA TYR A 488 -4.56 25.48 -15.65
C TYR A 488 -5.92 26.00 -16.08
N PHE A 489 -6.63 25.19 -16.85
CA PHE A 489 -7.96 25.48 -17.33
C PHE A 489 -8.93 24.44 -16.78
N ASP A 490 -9.81 24.85 -15.87
CA ASP A 490 -10.77 24.01 -15.14
C ASP A 490 -12.19 24.07 -15.71
N HIS A 491 -12.38 24.77 -16.83
CA HIS A 491 -13.65 25.01 -17.49
C HIS A 491 -13.57 24.68 -18.99
N LEU A 492 -14.74 24.57 -19.62
CA LEU A 492 -14.87 24.40 -21.07
C LEU A 492 -14.52 25.70 -21.80
N ASP A 493 -13.97 25.58 -23.02
CA ASP A 493 -13.55 26.70 -23.88
C ASP A 493 -12.56 27.69 -23.21
N PRO A 494 -11.35 27.25 -22.83
CA PRO A 494 -10.29 28.13 -22.34
C PRO A 494 -9.75 29.09 -23.40
N GLN A 495 -9.61 30.36 -23.03
CA GLN A 495 -9.24 31.44 -23.94
C GLN A 495 -8.05 32.24 -23.42
N MET A 496 -7.14 32.58 -24.33
CA MET A 496 -6.00 33.47 -24.08
C MET A 496 -5.98 34.58 -25.15
N GLU A 497 -6.20 35.84 -24.75
CA GLU A 497 -6.21 36.97 -25.69
C GLU A 497 -4.91 37.78 -25.61
N TYR A 498 -4.38 38.18 -26.75
CA TYR A 498 -3.13 38.93 -26.89
C TYR A 498 -3.32 40.15 -27.78
N ASN A 499 -2.77 41.28 -27.36
CA ASN A 499 -2.68 42.50 -28.17
C ASN A 499 -1.36 42.49 -28.94
N ILE A 500 -1.47 42.42 -30.26
CA ILE A 500 -0.35 42.39 -31.19
C ILE A 500 -0.25 43.66 -32.04
N SER A 501 -1.02 44.71 -31.73
CA SER A 501 -1.09 45.97 -32.50
C SER A 501 0.28 46.62 -32.74
N PHE A 502 1.21 46.47 -31.80
CA PHE A 502 2.53 47.10 -31.83
C PHE A 502 3.54 46.42 -32.78
N TYR A 503 3.27 45.19 -33.22
CA TYR A 503 4.18 44.43 -34.09
C TYR A 503 3.89 44.72 -35.56
N ARG A 504 4.91 45.05 -36.35
CA ARG A 504 4.77 45.27 -37.80
C ARG A 504 4.69 43.96 -38.57
N GLU A 505 5.61 43.04 -38.30
CA GLU A 505 5.52 41.66 -38.78
C GLU A 505 4.50 40.90 -37.92
N LYS A 506 3.65 40.09 -38.55
CA LYS A 506 2.59 39.35 -37.88
C LYS A 506 2.84 37.84 -37.89
N THR A 507 4.11 37.47 -37.69
CA THR A 507 4.56 36.08 -37.62
C THR A 507 4.93 35.74 -36.18
N PHE A 508 4.34 34.66 -35.67
CA PHE A 508 4.48 34.24 -34.30
C PHE A 508 4.85 32.77 -34.22
N HIS A 509 5.43 32.42 -33.10
CA HIS A 509 5.90 31.11 -32.79
C HIS A 509 5.19 30.65 -31.50
N LEU A 510 4.41 29.57 -31.60
CA LEU A 510 3.74 28.96 -30.45
C LEU A 510 4.49 27.69 -30.06
N SER A 511 4.92 27.62 -28.80
CA SER A 511 5.46 26.43 -28.16
C SER A 511 4.56 26.06 -26.99
N TYR A 512 4.27 24.78 -26.81
CA TYR A 512 3.50 24.34 -25.66
C TYR A 512 3.84 22.90 -25.29
N GLN A 513 3.62 22.59 -24.02
CA GLN A 513 3.76 21.25 -23.46
C GLN A 513 2.57 20.98 -22.55
N LEU A 514 1.74 19.99 -22.90
CA LEU A 514 0.70 19.50 -22.00
C LEU A 514 1.33 18.96 -20.72
N ALA A 515 0.68 19.20 -19.60
CA ALA A 515 1.12 18.68 -18.32
C ALA A 515 1.09 17.15 -18.37
N ASN A 516 2.11 16.51 -17.79
CA ASN A 516 2.18 15.06 -17.83
C ASN A 516 1.02 14.44 -17.03
N LEU A 517 0.06 13.87 -17.75
CA LEU A 517 -1.04 13.08 -17.22
C LEU A 517 -0.79 11.58 -17.43
N GLU A 518 0.31 11.21 -18.07
CA GLU A 518 0.79 9.84 -18.27
C GLU A 518 1.83 9.46 -17.21
N ASN A 519 1.96 8.16 -16.94
CA ASN A 519 3.01 7.63 -16.07
C ASN A 519 3.03 8.26 -14.66
N TYR A 520 2.09 7.82 -13.82
CA TYR A 520 1.90 8.23 -12.43
C TYR A 520 3.18 8.29 -11.60
N PHE A 521 4.13 7.37 -11.83
CA PHE A 521 5.38 7.27 -11.07
C PHE A 521 6.42 8.34 -11.45
N SER A 522 6.16 9.15 -12.48
CA SER A 522 7.01 10.27 -12.83
C SER A 522 6.80 11.46 -11.89
N GLU A 523 7.87 12.13 -11.48
CA GLU A 523 7.79 13.41 -10.76
C GLU A 523 7.08 14.51 -11.57
N SER A 524 7.04 14.37 -12.90
CA SER A 524 6.34 15.30 -13.77
C SER A 524 4.82 15.14 -13.76
N PHE A 525 4.29 14.07 -13.16
CA PHE A 525 2.86 13.78 -13.14
C PHE A 525 2.07 14.91 -12.46
N LEU A 526 1.03 15.42 -13.13
CA LEU A 526 0.35 16.65 -12.72
C LEU A 526 -0.21 16.60 -11.28
N PRO A 527 -0.93 15.55 -10.84
CA PRO A 527 -1.33 15.41 -9.45
C PRO A 527 -0.18 15.48 -8.45
N HIS A 528 0.97 14.85 -8.72
CA HIS A 528 2.16 14.97 -7.85
C HIS A 528 2.64 16.43 -7.73
N LYS A 529 2.71 17.15 -8.86
CA LYS A 529 3.07 18.58 -8.88
C LYS A 529 2.07 19.42 -8.08
N LEU A 530 0.77 19.21 -8.29
CA LEU A 530 -0.31 19.94 -7.62
C LEU A 530 -0.32 19.69 -6.11
N VAL A 531 -0.20 18.44 -5.70
CA VAL A 531 -0.13 18.03 -4.29
C VAL A 531 1.09 18.63 -3.61
N LYS A 532 2.27 18.55 -4.23
CA LYS A 532 3.49 19.17 -3.70
C LYS A 532 3.34 20.69 -3.57
N LYS A 533 2.66 21.33 -4.52
CA LYS A 533 2.36 22.77 -4.47
C LYS A 533 1.38 23.11 -3.35
N LEU A 534 0.33 22.30 -3.18
CA LEU A 534 -0.64 22.44 -2.09
C LEU A 534 0.04 22.34 -0.73
N ALA A 535 0.86 21.30 -0.50
CA ALA A 535 1.62 21.12 0.73
C ALA A 535 2.54 22.32 1.02
N ASN A 536 3.24 22.83 -0.01
CA ASN A 536 4.07 24.03 0.14
C ASN A 536 3.25 25.29 0.48
N LEU A 537 2.04 25.42 -0.08
CA LEU A 537 1.13 26.53 0.23
C LEU A 537 0.59 26.43 1.66
N GLU A 538 0.24 25.24 2.14
CA GLU A 538 -0.19 25.02 3.53
C GLU A 538 0.90 25.39 4.54
N VAL A 539 2.16 25.05 4.24
CA VAL A 539 3.31 25.46 5.06
C VAL A 539 3.44 26.98 5.07
N LYS A 540 3.42 27.63 3.90
CA LYS A 540 3.48 29.10 3.80
C LYS A 540 2.32 29.79 4.52
N GLN A 541 1.13 29.21 4.49
CA GLN A 541 -0.05 29.74 5.19
C GLN A 541 0.14 29.69 6.72
N LYS A 542 0.71 28.59 7.24
CA LYS A 542 1.06 28.49 8.67
C LYS A 542 2.11 29.53 9.07
N ASP A 543 3.15 29.70 8.26
CA ASP A 543 4.20 30.70 8.50
C ASP A 543 3.62 32.12 8.48
N MET A 544 2.72 32.42 7.54
CA MET A 544 2.05 33.73 7.46
C MET A 544 1.17 33.99 8.69
N CYS A 545 0.47 32.98 9.21
CA CYS A 545 -0.31 33.09 10.44
C CYS A 545 0.59 33.41 11.66
N LEU A 546 1.77 32.79 11.75
CA LEU A 546 2.75 33.11 12.80
C LEU A 546 3.24 34.56 12.70
N VAL A 547 3.55 35.02 11.48
CA VAL A 547 3.98 36.41 11.24
C VAL A 547 2.86 37.40 11.57
N GLU A 548 1.60 37.09 11.27
CA GLU A 548 0.46 37.93 11.63
C GLU A 548 0.30 38.07 13.16
N ILE A 549 0.46 36.97 13.90
CA ILE A 549 0.45 36.98 15.37
C ILE A 549 1.57 37.88 15.92
N GLU A 550 2.79 37.73 15.40
CA GLU A 550 3.93 38.55 15.83
C GLU A 550 3.72 40.04 15.51
N ASN A 551 3.22 40.36 14.32
CA ASN A 551 2.94 41.73 13.90
C ASN A 551 1.85 42.38 14.75
N ASN A 552 0.81 41.64 15.12
CA ASN A 552 -0.22 42.12 16.04
C ASN A 552 0.36 42.41 17.44
N SER A 553 1.22 41.53 17.96
CA SER A 553 1.91 41.76 19.25
C SER A 553 2.82 43.01 19.20
N LEU A 554 3.54 43.21 18.10
CA LEU A 554 4.37 44.40 17.90
C LEU A 554 3.53 45.68 17.81
N ARG A 555 2.35 45.63 17.17
CA ARG A 555 1.41 46.76 17.11
C ARG A 555 0.89 47.15 18.49
N GLU A 556 0.48 46.17 19.30
CA GLU A 556 0.07 46.43 20.68
C GLU A 556 1.20 47.07 21.49
N ARG A 557 2.43 46.53 21.38
CA ARG A 557 3.60 47.07 22.07
C ARG A 557 3.92 48.50 21.64
N ASN A 558 3.83 48.80 20.35
CA ASN A 558 4.00 50.16 19.83
C ASN A 558 2.94 51.12 20.36
N GLN A 559 1.68 50.68 20.46
CA GLN A 559 0.62 51.49 21.05
C GLN A 559 0.90 51.80 22.53
N VAL A 560 1.29 50.80 23.32
CA VAL A 560 1.67 51.01 24.74
C VAL A 560 2.85 51.98 24.87
N ILE A 561 3.88 51.85 24.04
CA ILE A 561 5.02 52.77 24.04
C ILE A 561 4.58 54.19 23.68
N GLN A 562 3.68 54.34 22.71
CA GLN A 562 3.13 55.63 22.30
C GLN A 562 2.35 56.30 23.45
N GLU A 563 1.49 55.54 24.14
CA GLU A 563 0.75 56.02 25.31
C GLU A 563 1.68 56.45 26.45
N GLN A 564 2.73 55.66 26.73
CA GLN A 564 3.76 56.00 27.71
C GLN A 564 4.53 57.28 27.34
N LEU A 565 4.84 57.46 26.05
CA LEU A 565 5.49 58.66 25.55
C LEU A 565 4.60 59.89 25.74
N GLU A 566 3.32 59.79 25.38
CA GLU A 566 2.33 60.86 25.57
C GLU A 566 2.16 61.22 27.06
N GLU A 567 2.08 60.22 27.94
CA GLU A 567 2.02 60.45 29.38
C GLU A 567 3.30 61.11 29.92
N MET A 568 4.47 60.66 29.48
CA MET A 568 5.76 61.24 29.88
C MET A 568 5.85 62.70 29.41
N VAL A 569 5.45 63.00 28.17
CA VAL A 569 5.42 64.37 27.62
C VAL A 569 4.44 65.22 28.41
N TYR A 570 3.25 64.71 28.74
CA TYR A 570 2.28 65.40 29.59
C TYR A 570 2.83 65.69 30.99
N ARG A 571 3.46 64.70 31.65
CA ARG A 571 4.12 64.88 32.96
C ARG A 571 5.26 65.89 32.88
N TYR A 572 6.12 65.81 31.87
CA TYR A 572 7.19 66.77 31.64
C TYR A 572 6.64 68.20 31.46
N ASN A 573 5.63 68.38 30.61
CA ASN A 573 5.01 69.68 30.37
C ASN A 573 4.31 70.22 31.61
N SER A 574 3.58 69.39 32.36
CA SER A 574 2.91 69.81 33.60
C SER A 574 3.88 70.28 34.68
N VAL A 575 5.06 69.65 34.81
CA VAL A 575 6.11 70.09 35.75
C VAL A 575 6.74 71.40 35.29
N THR A 576 7.26 71.44 34.05
CA THR A 576 7.97 72.59 33.49
C THR A 576 7.10 73.84 33.36
N HIS A 577 5.80 73.66 33.12
CA HIS A 577 4.82 74.75 33.00
C HIS A 577 4.05 75.03 34.31
N SER A 578 4.32 74.30 35.40
CA SER A 578 3.67 74.58 36.69
C SER A 578 4.12 75.93 37.25
N ARG A 579 3.19 76.66 37.89
CA ARG A 579 3.54 77.90 38.61
C ARG A 579 4.64 77.66 39.66
N ARG A 580 4.68 76.49 40.28
CA ARG A 580 5.64 76.11 41.32
C ARG A 580 7.06 75.91 40.77
N TRP A 581 7.23 75.59 39.49
CA TRP A 581 8.52 75.50 38.80
C TRP A 581 8.88 76.83 38.10
N ILE A 582 7.92 77.43 37.38
CA ILE A 582 8.09 78.71 36.67
C ILE A 582 8.45 79.84 37.64
N ILE A 583 7.83 79.93 38.83
CA ILE A 583 8.07 81.04 39.76
C ILE A 583 9.51 81.01 40.31
N PRO A 584 10.03 79.88 40.86
CA PRO A 584 11.44 79.78 41.23
C PRO A 584 12.38 80.00 40.05
N THR A 585 12.13 79.46 38.86
CA THR A 585 13.00 79.68 37.68
C THR A 585 13.00 81.15 37.25
N LYS A 586 11.84 81.82 37.21
CA LYS A 586 11.75 83.27 36.96
C LYS A 586 12.40 84.10 38.06
N ILE A 587 12.29 83.69 39.32
CA ILE A 587 12.97 84.35 40.46
C ILE A 587 14.49 84.13 40.37
N ILE A 588 14.96 82.93 40.04
CA ILE A 588 16.38 82.63 39.85
C ILE A 588 16.94 83.38 38.64
N ASP A 589 16.22 83.44 37.53
CA ASP A 589 16.59 84.22 36.34
C ASP A 589 16.56 85.73 36.63
N PHE A 590 15.59 86.20 37.43
CA PHE A 590 15.53 87.58 37.91
C PHE A 590 16.70 87.92 38.85
N LEU A 591 17.03 87.02 39.79
CA LEU A 591 18.16 87.16 40.70
C LEU A 591 19.52 87.02 39.99
N ARG A 592 19.61 86.21 38.93
CA ARG A 592 20.80 86.12 38.06
C ARG A 592 20.96 87.35 37.17
N ARG A 593 19.88 87.99 36.74
CA ARG A 593 19.92 89.24 35.95
C ARG A 593 20.17 90.49 36.79
N ASN A 594 19.98 90.42 38.11
CA ASN A 594 20.30 91.49 39.07
C ASN A 594 21.62 91.25 39.84
N LYS A 595 22.55 90.49 39.25
CA LYS A 595 23.95 90.40 39.69
C LYS A 595 24.89 90.93 38.62
#